data_AF-A0A1D6JTR3-F1
#
_entry.id   AF-A0A1D6JTR3-F1
#
_cell.length_a   1.000
_cell.length_b   1.000
_cell.length_c   1.000
_cell.angle_alpha   90.00
_cell.angle_beta   90.00
_cell.angle_gamma   90.00
#
_symmetry.space_group_name_H-M   'P 1'
#
loop_
_entity.id
_entity.type
_entity.pdbx_description
1 polymer ?
#
loop_
_entity_poly.entity_id
_entity_poly.type
_entity_poly.pdbx_seq_one_letter_code
_entity_poly.pdbx_strand_id
1 'polypeptide(L)'
;MAVVCQNVTAFLLVQVVLLVLEVHARIAEESHHFHHLVSYLICTFHNNHFLLEKRGALIVRRLCVLLGAEKVYREFSTILESEVDLDFASVMVQALNLILLTSTELGELRSLLKKSLVDSCGKDLFQSLYASWRHSPMATISLCLLAQAYSHASCVIQSLGEEDINVKFLVQLDKLIRLLETPVFAYLRLQVTCSDNPFLQIYLYVCQAHYPWHDRLDQSLFNVVRL
;
A
#
# COMPACT_ATOMS: atom_id res chain seq x y z
N MET A 1 -34.22 18.07 5.01
CA MET A 1 -34.61 16.87 5.80
C MET A 1 -33.91 15.59 5.31
N ALA A 2 -33.91 15.26 4.01
CA ALA A 2 -33.23 14.06 3.49
C ALA A 2 -31.69 14.05 3.70
N VAL A 3 -31.02 15.18 3.52
CA VAL A 3 -29.55 15.32 3.69
C VAL A 3 -29.12 15.18 5.16
N VAL A 4 -29.95 15.65 6.10
CA VAL A 4 -29.69 15.51 7.54
C VAL A 4 -29.90 14.05 7.95
N CYS A 5 -30.91 13.36 7.42
CA CYS A 5 -31.16 11.95 7.70
C CYS A 5 -30.05 11.03 7.13
N GLN A 6 -29.53 11.30 5.92
CA GLN A 6 -28.38 10.59 5.35
C GLN A 6 -27.07 10.84 6.11
N ASN A 7 -26.85 12.08 6.58
CA ASN A 7 -25.68 12.38 7.39
C ASN A 7 -25.76 11.75 8.78
N VAL A 8 -26.97 11.67 9.37
CA VAL A 8 -27.20 11.03 10.66
C VAL A 8 -27.07 9.51 10.55
N THR A 9 -27.57 8.86 9.49
CA THR A 9 -27.35 7.41 9.29
C THR A 9 -25.91 7.06 8.96
N ALA A 10 -25.20 7.89 8.18
CA ALA A 10 -23.77 7.71 7.92
C ALA A 10 -22.88 8.00 9.15
N PHE A 11 -23.30 8.92 10.03
CA PHE A 11 -22.63 9.20 11.30
C PHE A 11 -22.87 8.07 12.31
N LEU A 12 -24.12 7.60 12.43
CA LEU A 12 -24.49 6.42 13.22
C LEU A 12 -23.77 5.16 12.72
N LEU A 13 -23.62 4.94 11.41
CA LEU A 13 -22.87 3.78 10.89
C LEU A 13 -21.39 3.80 11.27
N VAL A 14 -20.71 4.95 11.22
CA VAL A 14 -19.31 5.03 11.66
C VAL A 14 -19.19 4.89 13.17
N GLN A 15 -20.12 5.47 13.92
CA GLN A 15 -20.11 5.37 15.38
C GLN A 15 -20.46 3.94 15.84
N VAL A 16 -21.37 3.25 15.15
CA VAL A 16 -21.71 1.84 15.36
C VAL A 16 -20.57 0.93 14.93
N VAL A 17 -19.91 1.15 13.79
CA VAL A 17 -18.73 0.37 13.38
C VAL A 17 -17.58 0.58 14.37
N LEU A 18 -17.36 1.80 14.85
CA LEU A 18 -16.36 2.11 15.87
C LEU A 18 -16.70 1.50 17.23
N LEU A 19 -17.96 1.54 17.67
CA LEU A 19 -18.41 0.89 18.90
C LEU A 19 -18.36 -0.64 18.78
N VAL A 20 -18.74 -1.19 17.63
CA VAL A 20 -18.66 -2.64 17.35
C VAL A 20 -17.19 -3.07 17.31
N LEU A 21 -16.29 -2.25 16.74
CA LEU A 21 -14.84 -2.46 16.77
C LEU A 21 -14.28 -2.38 18.19
N GLU A 22 -14.70 -1.41 19.02
CA GLU A 22 -14.25 -1.29 20.42
C GLU A 22 -14.79 -2.42 21.31
N VAL A 23 -16.04 -2.83 21.10
CA VAL A 23 -16.67 -3.94 21.82
C VAL A 23 -16.11 -5.28 21.36
N HIS A 24 -15.89 -5.50 20.06
CA HIS A 24 -15.29 -6.74 19.54
C HIS A 24 -13.78 -6.80 19.81
N ALA A 25 -13.06 -5.68 19.83
CA ALA A 25 -11.66 -5.64 20.25
C ALA A 25 -11.49 -5.98 21.74
N ARG A 26 -12.47 -5.64 22.58
CA ARG A 26 -12.51 -6.04 24.00
C ARG A 26 -12.91 -7.49 24.23
N ILE A 27 -13.56 -8.14 23.26
CA ILE A 27 -13.97 -9.57 23.31
C ILE A 27 -12.91 -10.45 22.61
N ALA A 28 -12.13 -9.90 21.68
CA ALA A 28 -11.12 -10.60 20.89
C ALA A 28 -9.81 -10.86 21.67
N GLU A 29 -9.89 -11.67 22.73
CA GLU A 29 -8.74 -12.49 23.14
C GLU A 29 -8.65 -13.79 22.30
N GLU A 30 -9.70 -14.11 21.51
CA GLU A 30 -9.77 -15.33 20.69
C GLU A 30 -9.63 -15.08 19.18
N SER A 31 -8.70 -15.81 18.54
CA SER A 31 -8.30 -15.66 17.13
C SER A 31 -9.44 -15.77 16.09
N HIS A 32 -10.53 -16.47 16.40
CA HIS A 32 -11.62 -16.75 15.45
C HIS A 32 -12.60 -15.57 15.30
N HIS A 33 -12.83 -14.80 16.38
CA HIS A 33 -13.65 -13.59 16.32
C HIS A 33 -13.00 -12.50 15.46
N PHE A 34 -11.68 -12.43 15.48
CA PHE A 34 -10.91 -11.49 14.67
C PHE A 34 -11.03 -11.78 13.17
N HIS A 35 -10.84 -13.05 12.77
CA HIS A 35 -11.02 -13.49 11.39
C HIS A 35 -12.43 -13.14 10.86
N HIS A 36 -13.47 -13.43 11.64
CA HIS A 36 -14.86 -13.15 11.25
C HIS A 36 -15.12 -11.64 11.09
N LEU A 37 -14.55 -10.82 11.98
CA LEU A 37 -14.67 -9.36 11.89
C LEU A 37 -14.01 -8.81 10.61
N VAL A 38 -12.78 -9.24 10.30
CA VAL A 38 -12.07 -8.78 9.09
C VAL A 38 -12.78 -9.30 7.84
N SER A 39 -13.24 -10.55 7.84
CA SER A 39 -14.01 -11.13 6.74
C SER A 39 -15.32 -10.36 6.49
N TYR A 40 -16.07 -10.05 7.56
CA TYR A 40 -17.27 -9.22 7.46
C TYR A 40 -16.98 -7.82 6.91
N LEU A 41 -15.87 -7.22 7.33
CA LEU A 41 -15.45 -5.90 6.85
C LEU A 41 -15.10 -5.91 5.35
N ILE A 42 -14.33 -6.91 4.90
CA ILE A 42 -14.00 -7.10 3.48
C ILE A 42 -15.27 -7.33 2.66
N CYS A 43 -16.18 -8.20 3.13
CA CYS A 43 -17.47 -8.43 2.49
C CYS A 43 -18.32 -7.15 2.43
N THR A 44 -18.27 -6.31 3.47
CA THR A 44 -18.98 -5.02 3.49
C THR A 44 -18.39 -4.04 2.46
N PHE A 45 -17.06 -4.02 2.30
CA PHE A 45 -16.41 -3.22 1.26
C PHE A 45 -16.68 -3.74 -0.15
N HIS A 46 -16.76 -5.06 -0.32
CA HIS A 46 -17.13 -5.70 -1.58
C HIS A 46 -18.54 -5.27 -2.01
N ASN A 47 -19.52 -5.36 -1.11
CA ASN A 47 -20.90 -4.97 -1.40
C ASN A 47 -21.11 -3.45 -1.50
N ASN A 48 -20.19 -2.64 -0.98
CA ASN A 48 -20.31 -1.18 -0.94
C ASN A 48 -18.97 -0.49 -1.25
N HIS A 49 -18.62 -0.43 -2.53
CA HIS A 49 -17.39 0.26 -2.99
C HIS A 49 -17.32 1.73 -2.56
N PHE A 50 -18.45 2.43 -2.45
CA PHE A 50 -18.47 3.83 -2.00
C PHE A 50 -17.98 3.98 -0.54
N LEU A 51 -18.29 3.00 0.31
CA LEU A 51 -17.78 2.96 1.68
C LEU A 51 -16.25 2.80 1.69
N LEU A 52 -15.71 1.90 0.86
CA LEU A 52 -14.27 1.70 0.72
C LEU A 52 -13.58 2.99 0.26
N GLU A 53 -14.09 3.64 -0.78
CA GLU A 53 -13.53 4.88 -1.33
C GLU A 53 -13.56 6.05 -0.34
N LYS A 54 -14.68 6.25 0.38
CA LYS A 54 -14.85 7.43 1.23
C LYS A 54 -14.35 7.25 2.66
N ARG A 55 -14.46 6.03 3.20
CA ARG A 55 -14.23 5.78 4.64
C ARG A 55 -13.30 4.59 4.90
N GLY A 56 -12.97 3.79 3.89
CA GLY A 56 -12.12 2.60 4.05
C GLY A 56 -10.79 2.90 4.72
N ALA A 57 -10.10 3.97 4.29
CA ALA A 57 -8.84 4.38 4.89
C ALA A 57 -8.94 4.69 6.39
N LEU A 58 -10.00 5.38 6.82
CA LEU A 58 -10.21 5.71 8.23
C LEU A 58 -10.50 4.45 9.05
N ILE A 59 -11.35 3.55 8.52
CA ILE A 59 -11.73 2.32 9.20
C ILE A 59 -10.52 1.39 9.38
N VAL A 60 -9.74 1.16 8.32
CA VAL A 60 -8.54 0.32 8.37
C VAL A 60 -7.49 0.90 9.30
N ARG A 61 -7.24 2.22 9.25
CA ARG A 61 -6.28 2.88 10.16
C ARG A 61 -6.69 2.74 11.61
N ARG A 62 -7.98 2.93 11.93
CA ARG A 62 -8.48 2.76 13.29
C ARG A 62 -8.36 1.31 13.76
N LEU A 63 -8.65 0.34 12.90
CA LEU A 63 -8.46 -1.08 13.18
C LEU A 63 -6.98 -1.39 13.51
N CYS A 64 -6.04 -0.84 12.74
CA CYS A 64 -4.60 -0.98 13.00
C CYS A 64 -4.18 -0.40 14.36
N VAL A 65 -4.73 0.74 14.76
CA VAL A 65 -4.46 1.35 16.07
C VAL A 65 -5.01 0.51 17.22
N LEU A 66 -6.18 -0.09 17.04
CA LEU A 66 -6.85 -0.84 18.11
C LEU A 66 -6.29 -2.26 18.29
N LEU A 67 -5.96 -2.97 17.21
CA LEU A 67 -5.61 -4.39 17.23
C LEU A 67 -4.16 -4.69 16.84
N GLY A 68 -3.41 -3.66 16.44
CA GLY A 68 -2.03 -3.78 15.95
C GLY A 68 -1.97 -3.92 14.43
N ALA A 69 -1.20 -3.03 13.80
CA ALA A 69 -1.10 -2.95 12.35
C ALA A 69 -0.64 -4.26 11.70
N GLU A 70 0.32 -4.96 12.30
CA GLU A 70 0.83 -6.24 11.76
C GLU A 70 -0.25 -7.31 11.70
N LYS A 71 -0.96 -7.55 12.81
CA LYS A 71 -2.02 -8.55 12.90
C LYS A 71 -3.12 -8.28 11.87
N VAL A 72 -3.54 -7.03 11.78
CA VAL A 72 -4.56 -6.56 10.83
C VAL A 72 -4.13 -6.83 9.39
N TYR A 73 -2.92 -6.43 9.02
CA TYR A 73 -2.43 -6.60 7.66
C TYR A 73 -2.21 -8.06 7.26
N ARG A 74 -1.76 -8.91 8.19
CA ARG A 74 -1.67 -10.37 7.96
C ARG A 74 -3.05 -10.97 7.72
N GLU A 75 -4.04 -10.62 8.53
CA GLU A 75 -5.41 -11.13 8.40
C GLU A 75 -6.08 -10.70 7.09
N PHE A 76 -5.96 -9.41 6.73
CA PHE A 76 -6.39 -8.91 5.43
C PHE A 76 -5.73 -9.71 4.30
N SER A 77 -4.44 -10.02 4.43
CA SER A 77 -3.70 -10.72 3.38
C SER A 77 -4.17 -12.17 3.22
N THR A 78 -4.42 -12.87 4.33
CA THR A 78 -4.94 -14.23 4.32
C THR A 78 -6.32 -14.31 3.67
N ILE A 79 -7.21 -13.37 3.97
CA ILE A 79 -8.56 -13.37 3.38
C ILE A 79 -8.50 -13.00 1.89
N LEU A 80 -7.75 -11.93 1.55
CA LEU A 80 -7.64 -11.45 0.18
C LEU A 80 -6.93 -12.42 -0.76
N GLU A 81 -6.01 -13.26 -0.26
CA GLU A 81 -5.38 -14.30 -1.06
C GLU A 81 -6.40 -15.32 -1.60
N SER A 82 -7.46 -15.58 -0.84
CA SER A 82 -8.55 -16.50 -1.21
C SER A 82 -9.74 -15.81 -1.92
N GLU A 83 -9.64 -14.51 -2.21
CA GLU A 83 -10.72 -13.74 -2.81
C GLU A 83 -10.95 -14.14 -4.28
N VAL A 84 -12.22 -14.38 -4.63
CA VAL A 84 -12.59 -14.87 -5.97
C VAL A 84 -12.75 -13.71 -6.95
N ASP A 85 -13.22 -12.57 -6.47
CA ASP A 85 -13.35 -11.35 -7.25
C ASP A 85 -12.00 -10.62 -7.34
N LEU A 86 -11.25 -10.92 -8.41
CA LEU A 86 -9.91 -10.37 -8.63
C LEU A 86 -9.91 -8.85 -8.85
N ASP A 87 -10.98 -8.30 -9.43
CA ASP A 87 -11.09 -6.85 -9.64
C ASP A 87 -11.25 -6.14 -8.30
N PHE A 88 -12.14 -6.64 -7.43
CA PHE A 88 -12.27 -6.14 -6.07
C PHE A 88 -10.99 -6.35 -5.26
N ALA A 89 -10.38 -7.54 -5.30
CA ALA A 89 -9.14 -7.82 -4.60
C ALA A 89 -8.04 -6.83 -5.00
N SER A 90 -7.92 -6.52 -6.29
CA SER A 90 -6.98 -5.52 -6.79
C SER A 90 -7.25 -4.11 -6.23
N VAL A 91 -8.51 -3.68 -6.18
CA VAL A 91 -8.91 -2.37 -5.62
C VAL A 91 -8.61 -2.31 -4.12
N MET A 92 -8.94 -3.38 -3.38
CA MET A 92 -8.72 -3.45 -1.95
C MET A 92 -7.23 -3.45 -1.60
N VAL A 93 -6.43 -4.23 -2.32
CA VAL A 93 -4.96 -4.24 -2.19
C VAL A 93 -4.35 -2.88 -2.52
N GLN A 94 -4.84 -2.19 -3.55
CA GLN A 94 -4.41 -0.82 -3.86
C GLN A 94 -4.71 0.15 -2.71
N ALA A 95 -5.90 0.05 -2.11
CA ALA A 95 -6.28 0.86 -0.97
C ALA A 95 -5.41 0.57 0.27
N LEU A 96 -5.16 -0.70 0.59
CA LEU A 96 -4.27 -1.11 1.67
C LEU A 96 -2.85 -0.63 1.43
N ASN A 97 -2.32 -0.76 0.21
CA ASN A 97 -0.99 -0.27 -0.13
C ASN A 97 -0.88 1.26 0.06
N LEU A 98 -1.89 2.02 -0.35
CA LEU A 98 -1.91 3.46 -0.11
C LEU A 98 -1.89 3.78 1.40
N ILE A 99 -2.73 3.10 2.20
CA ILE A 99 -2.79 3.27 3.65
C ILE A 99 -1.45 2.93 4.31
N LEU A 100 -0.82 1.83 3.89
CA LEU A 100 0.51 1.40 4.33
C LEU A 100 1.57 2.47 4.09
N LEU A 101 1.52 3.13 2.93
CA LEU A 101 2.48 4.15 2.55
C LEU A 101 2.19 5.51 3.20
N THR A 102 0.94 5.92 3.39
CA THR A 102 0.66 7.30 3.83
C THR A 102 0.48 7.44 5.33
N SER A 103 0.05 6.39 6.02
CA SER A 103 -0.43 6.54 7.39
C SER A 103 0.70 6.46 8.41
N THR A 104 0.67 7.31 9.43
CA THR A 104 1.74 7.37 10.44
C THR A 104 1.70 6.17 11.39
N GLU A 105 0.52 5.60 11.63
CA GLU A 105 0.33 4.48 12.56
C GLU A 105 0.99 3.18 12.07
N LEU A 106 1.36 3.13 10.78
CA LEU A 106 2.04 2.00 10.16
C LEU A 106 3.56 2.17 10.10
N GLY A 107 4.13 3.13 10.83
CA GLY A 107 5.57 3.40 10.87
C GLY A 107 6.41 2.18 11.29
N GLU A 108 5.98 1.46 12.32
CA GLU A 108 6.64 0.24 12.79
C GLU A 108 6.56 -0.88 11.75
N LEU A 109 5.38 -1.09 11.17
CA LEU A 109 5.17 -2.10 10.12
C LEU A 109 6.07 -1.84 8.91
N ARG A 110 6.16 -0.58 8.46
CA ARG A 110 7.08 -0.18 7.38
C ARG A 110 8.55 -0.43 7.74
N SER A 111 8.92 -0.19 9.00
CA SER A 111 10.30 -0.39 9.47
C SER A 111 10.66 -1.88 9.51
N LEU A 112 9.70 -2.74 9.85
CA LEU A 112 9.84 -4.20 9.81
C LEU A 112 9.96 -4.70 8.35
N LEU A 113 9.11 -4.21 7.46
CA LEU A 113 9.18 -4.53 6.02
C LEU A 113 10.51 -4.12 5.39
N LYS A 114 11.05 -2.94 5.74
CA LYS A 114 12.36 -2.49 5.26
C LYS A 114 13.52 -3.41 5.67
N LYS A 115 13.35 -4.21 6.72
CA LYS A 115 14.34 -5.15 7.23
C LYS A 115 14.12 -6.58 6.71
N SER A 116 13.17 -6.82 5.80
CA SER A 116 12.79 -8.17 5.36
C SER A 116 13.92 -9.01 4.78
N LEU A 117 14.98 -8.38 4.25
CA LEU A 117 16.16 -9.09 3.72
C LEU A 117 17.11 -9.62 4.80
N VAL A 118 17.02 -9.09 6.03
CA VAL A 118 17.97 -9.37 7.11
C VAL A 118 17.28 -9.98 8.34
N ASP A 119 16.02 -9.62 8.57
CA ASP A 119 15.23 -10.06 9.70
C ASP A 119 14.19 -11.12 9.29
N SER A 120 14.15 -12.24 10.01
CA SER A 120 13.22 -13.34 9.72
C SER A 120 11.76 -12.93 9.90
N CYS A 121 11.45 -12.14 10.94
CA CYS A 121 10.08 -11.66 11.17
C CYS A 121 9.62 -10.72 10.05
N GLY A 122 10.50 -9.82 9.59
CA GLY A 122 10.27 -8.97 8.43
C GLY A 122 10.09 -9.76 7.12
N LYS A 123 10.84 -10.84 6.93
CA LYS A 123 10.68 -11.75 5.80
C LYS A 123 9.32 -12.44 5.81
N ASP A 124 8.91 -12.97 6.97
CA ASP A 124 7.63 -13.67 7.14
C ASP A 124 6.45 -12.71 6.96
N LEU A 125 6.58 -11.46 7.39
CA LEU A 125 5.60 -10.42 7.11
C LEU A 125 5.52 -10.10 5.62
N PHE A 126 6.67 -9.89 4.98
CA PHE A 126 6.72 -9.60 3.55
C PHE A 126 6.06 -10.72 2.74
N GLN A 127 6.36 -11.98 3.04
CA GLN A 127 5.76 -13.13 2.35
C GLN A 127 4.24 -13.20 2.53
N SER A 128 3.76 -12.95 3.76
CA SER A 128 2.33 -12.91 4.06
C SER A 128 1.60 -11.84 3.25
N LEU A 129 2.15 -10.62 3.17
CA LEU A 129 1.57 -9.55 2.35
C LEU A 129 1.68 -9.84 0.85
N TYR A 130 2.83 -10.35 0.42
CA TYR A 130 3.11 -10.62 -0.99
C TYR A 130 2.10 -11.60 -1.60
N ALA A 131 1.48 -12.46 -0.79
CA ALA A 131 0.48 -13.42 -1.25
C ALA A 131 -0.74 -12.76 -1.89
N SER A 132 -1.34 -11.80 -1.21
CA SER A 132 -2.49 -11.04 -1.72
C SER A 132 -2.07 -9.81 -2.53
N TRP A 133 -0.88 -9.23 -2.30
CA TRP A 133 -0.43 -8.05 -3.05
C TRP A 133 -0.27 -8.33 -4.55
N ARG A 134 -0.08 -9.60 -4.92
CA ARG A 134 -0.05 -10.10 -6.31
C ARG A 134 -1.32 -9.76 -7.12
N HIS A 135 -2.46 -9.52 -6.48
CA HIS A 135 -3.69 -9.08 -7.18
C HIS A 135 -3.56 -7.66 -7.78
N SER A 136 -2.52 -6.90 -7.42
CA SER A 136 -2.21 -5.61 -8.02
C SER A 136 -0.71 -5.49 -8.32
N PRO A 137 -0.30 -5.40 -9.60
CA PRO A 137 1.11 -5.25 -9.97
C PRO A 137 1.75 -4.01 -9.35
N MET A 138 1.01 -2.88 -9.28
CA MET A 138 1.51 -1.63 -8.72
C MET A 138 1.73 -1.72 -7.20
N ALA A 139 0.81 -2.39 -6.49
CA ALA A 139 0.98 -2.64 -5.07
C ALA A 139 2.15 -3.60 -4.81
N THR A 140 2.31 -4.63 -5.65
CA THR A 140 3.43 -5.58 -5.59
C THR A 140 4.77 -4.88 -5.75
N ILE A 141 4.93 -4.04 -6.78
CA ILE A 141 6.16 -3.27 -7.00
C ILE A 141 6.42 -2.34 -5.81
N SER A 142 5.40 -1.60 -5.36
CA SER A 142 5.48 -0.73 -4.19
C SER A 142 5.96 -1.47 -2.93
N LEU A 143 5.42 -2.66 -2.67
CA LEU A 143 5.81 -3.49 -1.54
C LEU A 143 7.26 -3.99 -1.66
N CYS A 144 7.67 -4.44 -2.85
CA CYS A 144 9.06 -4.84 -3.12
C CYS A 144 10.04 -3.68 -2.89
N LEU A 145 9.70 -2.48 -3.34
CA LEU A 145 10.53 -1.29 -3.16
C LEU A 145 10.62 -0.87 -1.69
N LEU A 146 9.50 -0.95 -0.95
CA LEU A 146 9.48 -0.70 0.49
C LEU A 146 10.36 -1.71 1.24
N ALA A 147 10.34 -2.96 0.81
CA ALA A 147 11.14 -4.06 1.37
C ALA A 147 12.61 -4.07 0.89
N GLN A 148 13.02 -3.10 0.06
CA GLN A 148 14.35 -3.04 -0.57
C GLN A 148 14.68 -4.25 -1.46
N ALA A 149 13.67 -5.01 -1.91
CA ALA A 149 13.81 -6.14 -2.82
C ALA A 149 13.86 -5.65 -4.29
N TYR A 150 14.87 -4.83 -4.60
CA TYR A 150 14.99 -4.14 -5.91
C TYR A 150 15.14 -5.11 -7.09
N SER A 151 15.87 -6.21 -6.91
CA SER A 151 16.03 -7.24 -7.93
C SER A 151 14.69 -7.88 -8.30
N HIS A 152 13.85 -8.17 -7.30
CA HIS A 152 12.53 -8.74 -7.51
C HIS A 152 11.56 -7.74 -8.14
N ALA A 153 11.59 -6.48 -7.69
CA ALA A 153 10.85 -5.40 -8.35
C ALA A 153 11.21 -5.32 -9.85
N SER A 154 12.48 -5.53 -10.20
CA SER A 154 12.94 -5.58 -11.59
C SER A 154 12.38 -6.68 -12.43
N CYS A 155 12.36 -7.89 -11.89
CA CYS A 155 11.75 -9.00 -12.58
C CYS A 155 10.26 -8.73 -12.86
N VAL A 156 9.53 -8.20 -11.86
CA VAL A 156 8.09 -7.89 -12.00
C VAL A 156 7.83 -6.81 -13.05
N ILE A 157 8.61 -5.72 -13.07
CA ILE A 157 8.45 -4.67 -14.10
C ILE A 157 8.79 -5.21 -15.50
N GLN A 158 9.84 -6.01 -15.63
CA GLN A 158 10.19 -6.62 -16.92
C GLN A 158 9.06 -7.52 -17.42
N SER A 159 8.50 -8.37 -16.57
CA SER A 159 7.36 -9.21 -16.95
C SER A 159 6.11 -8.42 -17.35
N LEU A 160 5.92 -7.22 -16.78
CA LEU A 160 4.81 -6.34 -17.16
C LEU A 160 5.05 -5.63 -18.50
N GLY A 161 6.31 -5.38 -18.87
CA GLY A 161 6.68 -4.71 -20.12
C GLY A 161 6.70 -5.63 -21.34
N GLU A 162 6.69 -6.95 -21.13
CA GLU A 162 6.56 -7.96 -22.19
C GLU A 162 5.12 -8.12 -22.69
N GLU A 163 4.12 -7.65 -21.93
CA GLU A 163 2.74 -7.51 -22.39
C GLU A 163 2.62 -6.25 -23.27
N ASP A 164 1.93 -6.36 -24.43
CA ASP A 164 1.74 -5.24 -25.38
C ASP A 164 1.41 -3.92 -24.66
N ILE A 165 2.18 -2.85 -24.94
CA ILE A 165 2.05 -1.54 -24.29
C ILE A 165 0.62 -1.01 -24.47
N ASN A 166 -0.21 -1.28 -23.45
CA ASN A 166 -1.62 -0.92 -23.44
C ASN A 166 -1.80 0.38 -22.63
N VAL A 167 -2.80 1.19 -22.97
CA VAL A 167 -3.18 2.39 -22.21
C VAL A 167 -3.40 2.07 -20.73
N LYS A 168 -3.90 0.85 -20.44
CA LYS A 168 -4.03 0.35 -19.06
C LYS A 168 -2.68 0.28 -18.34
N PHE A 169 -1.62 -0.18 -18.99
CA PHE A 169 -0.27 -0.24 -18.40
C PHE A 169 0.27 1.18 -18.11
N LEU A 170 0.12 2.11 -19.04
CA LEU A 170 0.55 3.51 -18.86
C LEU A 170 -0.16 4.19 -17.68
N VAL A 171 -1.46 3.96 -17.52
CA VAL A 171 -2.23 4.48 -16.37
C VAL A 171 -1.76 3.86 -15.06
N GLN A 172 -1.41 2.57 -15.04
CA GLN A 172 -0.87 1.91 -13.85
C GLN A 172 0.52 2.45 -13.51
N LEU A 173 1.37 2.65 -14.51
CA LEU A 173 2.70 3.24 -14.35
C LEU A 173 2.62 4.67 -13.78
N ASP A 174 1.70 5.49 -14.27
CA ASP A 174 1.45 6.84 -13.72
C ASP A 174 1.00 6.81 -12.25
N LYS A 175 0.18 5.84 -11.85
CA LYS A 175 -0.17 5.63 -10.43
C LYS A 175 1.06 5.23 -9.61
N LEU A 176 1.94 4.38 -10.13
CA LEU A 176 3.19 4.01 -9.46
C LEU A 176 4.12 5.21 -9.29
N ILE A 177 4.30 6.02 -10.33
CA ILE A 177 5.12 7.24 -10.24
C ILE A 177 4.61 8.15 -9.14
N ARG A 178 3.29 8.42 -9.11
CA ARG A 178 2.66 9.21 -8.04
C ARG A 178 2.85 8.59 -6.66
N LEU A 179 2.85 7.25 -6.55
CA LEU A 179 3.18 6.57 -5.30
C LEU A 179 4.65 6.76 -4.92
N LEU A 180 5.59 6.71 -5.85
CA LEU A 180 7.03 6.90 -5.59
C LEU A 180 7.38 8.35 -5.23
N GLU A 181 6.58 9.31 -5.68
CA GLU A 181 6.67 10.72 -5.27
C GLU A 181 6.25 10.94 -3.80
N THR A 182 5.57 9.98 -3.17
CA THR A 182 5.19 10.08 -1.76
C THR A 182 6.42 10.14 -0.83
N PRO A 183 6.33 10.85 0.31
CA PRO A 183 7.48 11.06 1.21
C PRO A 183 8.03 9.76 1.81
N VAL A 184 7.24 8.69 1.86
CA VAL A 184 7.72 7.39 2.35
C VAL A 184 8.81 6.79 1.48
N PHE A 185 8.86 7.13 0.20
CA PHE A 185 9.94 6.76 -0.71
C PHE A 185 10.99 7.86 -0.88
N ALA A 186 11.01 8.90 -0.04
CA ALA A 186 12.09 9.90 -0.06
C ALA A 186 13.48 9.27 0.12
N TYR A 187 13.58 8.17 0.88
CA TYR A 187 14.85 7.45 1.03
C TYR A 187 15.32 6.82 -0.29
N LEU A 188 14.41 6.36 -1.16
CA LEU A 188 14.79 5.83 -2.48
C LEU A 188 15.43 6.95 -3.31
N ARG A 189 14.80 8.13 -3.35
CA ARG A 189 15.33 9.31 -4.06
C ARG A 189 16.73 9.72 -3.58
N LEU A 190 17.03 9.55 -2.29
CA LEU A 190 18.36 9.80 -1.74
C LEU A 190 19.35 8.65 -2.05
N GLN A 191 18.88 7.39 -2.09
CA GLN A 191 19.71 6.23 -2.42
C GLN A 191 20.09 6.14 -3.91
N VAL A 192 19.25 6.69 -4.82
CA VAL A 192 19.56 6.83 -6.26
C VAL A 192 20.92 7.50 -6.48
N THR A 193 21.28 8.49 -5.66
CA THR A 193 22.52 9.26 -5.81
C THR A 193 23.78 8.46 -5.43
N CYS A 194 23.64 7.32 -4.75
CA CYS A 194 24.76 6.55 -4.18
C CYS A 194 24.87 5.12 -4.71
N SER A 195 24.09 4.71 -5.71
CA SER A 195 23.98 3.30 -6.07
C SER A 195 23.89 3.02 -7.57
N ASP A 196 24.77 2.13 -8.07
CA ASP A 196 24.81 1.62 -9.45
C ASP A 196 23.68 0.63 -9.80
N ASN A 197 22.57 0.63 -9.05
CA ASN A 197 21.49 -0.32 -9.27
C ASN A 197 20.68 0.05 -10.54
N PRO A 198 20.51 -0.87 -11.51
CA PRO A 198 19.83 -0.60 -12.79
C PRO A 198 18.38 -0.10 -12.61
N PHE A 199 17.74 -0.46 -11.50
CA PHE A 199 16.38 -0.03 -11.18
C PHE A 199 16.25 1.44 -10.82
N LEU A 200 17.27 1.99 -10.16
CA LEU A 200 17.33 3.41 -9.81
C LEU A 200 17.60 4.26 -11.06
N GLN A 201 18.25 3.69 -12.08
CA GLN A 201 18.37 4.29 -13.41
C GLN A 201 17.04 4.30 -14.17
N ILE A 202 16.22 3.23 -14.07
CA ILE A 202 14.85 3.23 -14.63
C ILE A 202 13.99 4.28 -13.93
N TYR A 203 14.09 4.42 -12.61
CA TYR A 203 13.41 5.49 -11.87
C TYR A 203 13.84 6.89 -12.34
N LEU A 204 15.14 7.14 -12.53
CA LEU A 204 15.66 8.38 -13.11
C LEU A 204 15.11 8.63 -14.52
N TYR A 205 15.13 7.61 -15.38
CA TYR A 205 14.64 7.72 -16.77
C TYR A 205 13.13 8.01 -16.81
N VAL A 206 12.34 7.36 -15.97
CA VAL A 206 10.90 7.57 -15.86
C VAL A 206 10.58 8.97 -15.29
N CYS A 207 11.32 9.43 -14.27
CA CYS A 207 11.18 10.78 -13.74
C CYS A 207 11.61 11.85 -14.77
N GLN A 208 12.66 11.60 -15.56
CA GLN A 208 13.12 12.49 -16.64
C GLN A 208 12.12 12.55 -17.80
N ALA A 209 11.43 11.46 -18.11
CA ALA A 209 10.41 11.41 -19.15
C ALA A 209 9.11 12.15 -18.76
N HIS A 210 8.78 12.22 -17.46
CA HIS A 210 7.54 12.84 -16.98
C HIS A 210 7.71 14.33 -16.62
N TYR A 211 8.93 14.77 -16.32
CA TYR A 211 9.25 16.17 -16.03
C TYR A 211 10.42 16.64 -16.90
N PRO A 212 10.16 17.36 -18.01
CA PRO A 212 11.21 18.01 -18.78
C PRO A 212 11.72 19.26 -18.03
N TRP A 213 12.39 19.07 -16.89
CA TRP A 213 13.12 20.13 -16.17
C TRP A 213 14.63 20.05 -16.41
N HIS A 214 15.06 19.50 -17.55
CA HIS A 214 16.49 19.40 -17.90
C HIS A 214 17.14 20.75 -18.27
N ASP A 215 16.41 21.87 -18.25
CA ASP A 215 16.99 23.17 -18.58
C ASP A 215 17.31 24.07 -17.37
N ARG A 216 17.11 23.62 -16.11
CA ARG A 216 17.33 24.53 -14.96
C ARG A 216 18.01 23.99 -13.68
N LEU A 217 18.36 22.71 -13.59
CA LEU A 217 19.04 22.15 -12.40
C LEU A 217 20.45 21.60 -12.65
N ASP A 218 20.97 21.74 -13.87
CA ASP A 218 22.36 21.42 -14.21
C ASP A 218 23.30 22.58 -13.87
N GLN A 219 23.68 22.72 -12.59
CA GLN A 219 25.03 23.15 -12.16
C GLN A 219 25.19 23.32 -10.65
N SER A 220 24.11 23.54 -9.88
CA SER A 220 24.25 23.87 -8.45
C SER A 220 24.36 22.66 -7.53
N LEU A 221 23.70 21.54 -7.85
CA LEU A 221 23.69 20.35 -6.98
C LEU A 221 24.94 19.45 -7.14
N PHE A 222 25.60 19.49 -8.30
CA PHE A 222 26.85 18.75 -8.51
C PHE A 222 28.03 19.28 -7.66
N ASN A 223 27.95 20.51 -7.17
CA ASN A 223 29.00 21.13 -6.35
C ASN A 223 28.85 20.88 -4.84
N VAL A 224 27.71 20.36 -4.37
CA VAL A 224 27.48 20.14 -2.93
C VAL A 224 27.93 18.75 -2.46
N VAL A 225 28.07 17.78 -3.37
CA VAL A 225 28.48 16.39 -3.04
C VAL A 225 30.01 16.21 -3.06
N ARG A 226 30.78 17.30 -3.24
CA ARG A 226 32.26 17.26 -3.29
C ARG A 226 32.96 18.06 -2.20
N LEU A 227 32.36 18.14 -1.00
CA LEU A 227 33.00 18.55 0.24
C LEU A 227 32.72 17.56 1.36
#